data_AF-A0A815ZNV5-F1
#
_entry.id   AF-A0A815ZNV5-F1
#
_cell.length_a   1.000
_cell.length_b   1.000
_cell.length_c   1.000
_cell.angle_alpha   90.00
_cell.angle_beta   90.00
_cell.angle_gamma   90.00
#
_symmetry.space_group_name_H-M   'P 1'
#
loop_
_entity.id
_entity.type
_entity.pdbx_description
1 polymer ?
#
loop_
_entity_poly.entity_id
_entity_poly.type
_entity_poly.pdbx_seq_one_letter_code
_entity_poly.pdbx_strand_id
1 'polypeptide(L)'
;DNILVNDDYVAKIGDMGLARVIDPNGQQTQLGCLPFMPPEFFHEQSEGHIKFDEKLDIYTYGLTLNQLFTETMHDFHLNRSTSRIVITKPSPVFYDEIIVKCLETDSKQRPTAIEIEKTLELYEEAFSETRFSDSYTRLSIKKKDKVFLEFYRKNKHHIQRFVTEYFPQQFIK
;
A
#
# COMPACT_ATOMS: atom_id res chain seq x y z
N ASP A 1 -11.21 -3.42 7.87
CA ASP A 1 -11.93 -4.63 8.33
C ASP A 1 -11.26 -5.94 7.94
N ASN A 2 -10.47 -5.99 6.85
CA ASN A 2 -9.80 -7.22 6.40
C ASN A 2 -8.34 -7.36 6.88
N ILE A 3 -7.92 -6.58 7.88
CA ILE A 3 -6.58 -6.69 8.48
C ILE A 3 -6.76 -6.84 9.99
N LEU A 4 -6.26 -7.95 10.53
CA LEU A 4 -6.30 -8.29 11.95
C LEU A 4 -4.89 -8.17 12.52
N VAL A 5 -4.75 -7.54 13.68
CA VAL A 5 -3.45 -7.34 14.36
C VAL A 5 -3.49 -8.07 15.70
N ASN A 6 -2.47 -8.88 15.98
CA ASN A 6 -2.33 -9.54 17.28
C ASN A 6 -1.54 -8.68 18.29
N ASP A 7 -1.39 -9.18 19.52
CA ASP A 7 -0.69 -8.47 20.60
C ASP A 7 0.81 -8.22 20.31
N ASP A 8 1.40 -9.01 19.40
CA ASP A 8 2.79 -8.87 18.95
C ASP A 8 2.94 -7.86 17.79
N TYR A 9 1.88 -7.11 17.45
CA TYR A 9 1.82 -6.21 16.30
C TYR A 9 2.06 -6.90 14.94
N VAL A 10 1.79 -8.20 14.86
CA VAL A 10 1.78 -8.96 13.60
C VAL A 10 0.42 -8.79 12.94
N ALA A 11 0.40 -8.10 11.81
CA ALA A 11 -0.77 -7.96 10.96
C ALA A 11 -0.98 -9.22 10.10
N LYS A 12 -2.23 -9.66 9.97
CA LYS A 12 -2.65 -10.74 9.07
C LYS A 12 -3.83 -10.29 8.23
N ILE A 13 -3.81 -10.64 6.95
CA ILE A 13 -4.95 -10.44 6.05
C ILE A 13 -6.06 -11.42 6.46
N GLY A 14 -7.22 -10.89 6.79
CA GLY A 14 -8.45 -11.64 7.04
C GLY A 14 -9.35 -11.66 5.81
N ASP A 15 -10.40 -12.47 5.88
CA ASP A 15 -11.47 -12.54 4.88
C ASP A 15 -11.00 -12.71 3.42
N MET A 16 -10.30 -13.83 3.16
CA MET A 16 -10.01 -14.29 1.80
C MET A 16 -11.16 -15.15 1.23
N GLY A 17 -12.37 -15.10 1.81
CA GLY A 17 -13.51 -15.91 1.37
C GLY A 17 -13.97 -15.60 -0.07
N LEU A 18 -13.59 -14.43 -0.58
CA LEU A 18 -13.79 -13.98 -1.96
C LEU A 18 -12.55 -14.13 -2.84
N ALA A 19 -11.40 -14.52 -2.28
CA ALA A 19 -10.19 -14.77 -3.03
C ALA A 19 -10.41 -15.99 -3.93
N ARG A 20 -10.26 -15.80 -5.25
CA ARG A 20 -10.31 -16.88 -6.22
C ARG A 20 -8.94 -17.01 -6.88
N VAL A 21 -8.57 -18.24 -7.20
CA VAL A 21 -7.58 -18.49 -8.25
C VAL A 21 -8.17 -17.88 -9.52
N ILE A 22 -7.37 -17.06 -10.23
CA ILE A 22 -7.77 -16.33 -11.45
C ILE A 22 -8.54 -17.29 -12.37
N ASP A 23 -9.87 -17.17 -12.40
CA ASP A 23 -10.76 -17.97 -13.23
C ASP A 23 -10.98 -17.23 -14.56
N PRO A 24 -10.59 -17.80 -15.71
CA PRO A 24 -10.77 -17.17 -17.02
C PRO A 24 -12.23 -16.85 -17.37
N ASN A 25 -13.21 -17.45 -16.68
CA ASN A 25 -14.64 -17.36 -17.03
C ASN A 25 -15.46 -16.35 -16.18
N GLY A 26 -14.80 -15.51 -15.38
CA GLY A 26 -15.18 -14.11 -15.23
C GLY A 26 -16.56 -13.74 -14.68
N GLN A 27 -17.20 -14.54 -13.81
CA GLN A 27 -18.42 -14.08 -13.11
C GLN A 27 -18.21 -13.99 -11.58
N GLN A 28 -18.29 -12.77 -11.05
CA GLN A 28 -18.38 -12.47 -9.62
C GLN A 28 -19.70 -11.77 -9.26
N THR A 29 -20.22 -12.10 -8.06
CA THR A 29 -21.57 -11.72 -7.60
C THR A 29 -21.57 -10.88 -6.30
N GLN A 30 -20.43 -10.40 -5.77
CA GLN A 30 -20.47 -9.56 -4.56
C GLN A 30 -19.49 -8.37 -4.63
N LEU A 31 -20.08 -7.19 -4.83
CA LEU A 31 -19.45 -5.87 -4.81
C LEU A 31 -19.20 -5.46 -3.35
N GLY A 32 -18.14 -5.99 -2.74
CA GLY A 32 -17.88 -5.84 -1.30
C GLY A 32 -17.06 -4.61 -0.87
N CYS A 33 -16.29 -3.98 -1.75
CA CYS A 33 -15.30 -2.95 -1.35
C CYS A 33 -15.14 -1.81 -2.38
N LEU A 34 -16.24 -1.28 -2.93
CA LEU A 34 -16.19 -0.21 -3.95
C LEU A 34 -15.27 0.98 -3.60
N PRO A 35 -15.23 1.48 -2.34
CA PRO A 35 -14.33 2.58 -2.00
C PRO A 35 -12.85 2.27 -2.18
N PHE A 36 -12.44 0.99 -2.22
CA PHE A 36 -11.05 0.59 -2.38
C PHE A 36 -10.72 0.13 -3.81
N MET A 37 -11.71 0.05 -4.69
CA MET A 37 -11.50 -0.41 -6.05
C MET A 37 -10.82 0.68 -6.89
N PRO A 38 -9.87 0.31 -7.75
CA PRO A 38 -9.19 1.26 -8.63
C PRO A 38 -10.10 1.78 -9.75
N PRO A 39 -9.76 2.90 -10.39
CA PRO A 39 -10.63 3.55 -11.38
C PRO A 39 -10.99 2.65 -12.57
N GLU A 40 -10.06 1.80 -13.05
CA GLU A 40 -10.30 0.90 -14.18
C GLU A 40 -11.38 -0.16 -13.88
N PHE A 41 -11.55 -0.56 -12.61
CA PHE A 41 -12.59 -1.51 -12.21
C PHE A 41 -13.99 -1.03 -12.65
N PHE A 42 -14.26 0.26 -12.51
CA PHE A 42 -15.56 0.83 -12.84
C PHE A 42 -15.79 0.95 -14.35
N HIS A 43 -14.72 1.14 -15.12
CA HIS A 43 -14.80 1.20 -16.58
C HIS A 43 -15.00 -0.20 -17.16
N GLU A 44 -14.16 -1.15 -16.76
CA GLU A 44 -14.20 -2.53 -17.22
C GLU A 44 -15.48 -3.27 -16.81
N GLN A 45 -16.01 -2.98 -15.62
CA GLN A 45 -17.31 -3.50 -15.19
C GLN A 45 -18.43 -3.07 -16.12
N SER A 46 -18.39 -1.84 -16.64
CA SER A 46 -19.42 -1.33 -17.57
C SER A 46 -19.36 -2.00 -18.95
N GLU A 47 -18.19 -2.52 -19.33
CA GLU A 47 -17.94 -3.19 -20.62
C GLU A 47 -18.04 -4.72 -20.54
N GLY A 48 -18.24 -5.27 -19.34
CA GLY A 48 -18.38 -6.72 -19.13
C GLY A 48 -17.07 -7.51 -19.19
N HIS A 49 -15.92 -6.83 -19.19
CA HIS A 49 -14.59 -7.45 -19.26
C HIS A 49 -13.72 -6.96 -18.10
N ILE A 50 -13.95 -7.46 -16.89
CA ILE A 50 -13.09 -7.11 -15.74
C ILE A 50 -11.82 -7.94 -15.79
N LYS A 51 -10.67 -7.29 -15.95
CA LYS A 51 -9.37 -7.92 -15.84
C LYS A 51 -8.91 -7.87 -14.39
N PHE A 52 -9.09 -8.98 -13.71
CA PHE A 52 -8.55 -9.17 -12.37
C PHE A 52 -7.09 -9.60 -12.46
N ASP A 53 -6.19 -8.70 -12.07
CA ASP A 53 -4.77 -9.00 -11.87
C ASP A 53 -4.29 -8.47 -10.51
N GLU A 54 -3.05 -8.79 -10.15
CA GLU A 54 -2.47 -8.42 -8.86
C GLU A 54 -2.36 -6.89 -8.68
N LYS A 55 -2.49 -6.09 -9.74
CA LYS A 55 -2.39 -4.63 -9.66
C LYS A 55 -3.62 -3.99 -9.02
N LEU A 56 -4.75 -4.69 -8.97
CA LEU A 56 -5.92 -4.29 -8.18
C LEU A 56 -5.61 -4.32 -6.68
N ASP A 57 -4.91 -5.37 -6.23
CA ASP A 57 -4.50 -5.54 -4.84
C ASP A 57 -3.44 -4.50 -4.45
N ILE A 58 -2.51 -4.17 -5.35
CA ILE A 58 -1.52 -3.10 -5.14
C ILE A 58 -2.19 -1.75 -4.91
N TYR A 59 -3.23 -1.43 -5.69
CA TYR A 59 -3.97 -0.18 -5.51
C TYR A 59 -4.68 -0.14 -4.15
N THR A 60 -5.38 -1.23 -3.80
CA THR A 60 -6.05 -1.38 -2.51
C THR A 60 -5.07 -1.26 -1.35
N TYR A 61 -3.88 -1.86 -1.49
CA TYR A 61 -2.79 -1.74 -0.53
C TYR A 61 -2.33 -0.30 -0.35
N GLY A 62 -2.18 0.48 -1.44
CA GLY A 62 -1.83 1.90 -1.38
C GLY A 62 -2.80 2.74 -0.53
N LEU A 63 -4.11 2.54 -0.73
CA LEU A 63 -5.15 3.21 0.07
C LEU A 63 -5.08 2.79 1.54
N THR A 64 -4.94 1.49 1.77
CA THR A 64 -4.84 0.90 3.11
C THR A 64 -3.62 1.44 3.87
N LEU A 65 -2.48 1.56 3.18
CA LEU A 65 -1.25 2.12 3.76
C LEU A 65 -1.42 3.60 4.09
N ASN A 66 -2.08 4.39 3.24
CA ASN A 66 -2.39 5.78 3.55
C ASN A 66 -3.31 5.89 4.78
N GLN A 67 -4.36 5.08 4.84
CA GLN A 67 -5.29 5.05 5.97
C GLN A 67 -4.57 4.64 7.27
N LEU A 68 -3.63 3.69 7.21
CA LEU A 68 -2.86 3.24 8.38
C LEU A 68 -2.08 4.39 9.04
N PHE A 69 -1.40 5.22 8.26
CA PHE A 69 -0.55 6.29 8.80
C PHE A 69 -1.29 7.60 9.06
N THR A 70 -2.55 7.71 8.64
CA THR A 70 -3.33 8.94 8.77
C THR A 70 -4.54 8.78 9.67
N GLU A 71 -4.94 7.54 9.94
CA GLU A 71 -6.20 7.14 10.58
C GLU A 71 -7.41 7.77 9.89
N THR A 72 -7.29 8.10 8.60
CA THR A 72 -8.27 8.87 7.83
C THR A 72 -8.65 8.11 6.58
N MET A 73 -9.95 7.91 6.39
CA MET A 73 -10.52 7.33 5.18
C MET A 73 -10.41 8.34 4.04
N HIS A 74 -10.09 7.86 2.84
CA HIS A 74 -10.18 8.67 1.63
C HIS A 74 -11.64 8.93 1.25
N ASP A 75 -11.87 9.99 0.48
CA ASP A 75 -13.19 10.24 -0.08
C ASP A 75 -13.40 9.36 -1.32
N PHE A 76 -14.57 8.74 -1.40
CA PHE A 76 -15.00 7.97 -2.56
C PHE A 76 -16.24 8.62 -3.17
N HIS A 77 -16.09 9.09 -4.40
CA HIS A 77 -17.21 9.65 -5.16
C HIS A 77 -17.61 8.65 -6.24
N LEU A 78 -18.75 7.98 -6.02
CA LEU A 78 -19.32 7.06 -6.99
C LEU A 78 -19.98 7.85 -8.13
N ASN A 79 -19.51 7.65 -9.36
CA ASN A 79 -20.14 8.14 -10.58
C ASN A 79 -20.05 7.07 -11.68
N ARG A 80 -21.08 6.95 -12.52
CA ARG A 80 -21.20 5.94 -13.58
C ARG A 80 -20.03 5.93 -14.56
N SER A 81 -19.32 7.04 -14.73
CA SER A 81 -18.21 7.16 -15.71
C SER A 81 -16.93 7.75 -15.13
N THR A 82 -16.97 8.31 -13.92
CA THR A 82 -15.86 9.07 -13.33
C THR A 82 -15.73 8.78 -11.84
N SER A 83 -15.97 7.54 -11.42
CA SER A 83 -15.76 7.17 -10.02
C SER A 83 -14.33 7.53 -9.64
N ARG A 84 -14.16 8.36 -8.60
CA ARG A 84 -12.85 8.87 -8.19
C ARG A 84 -12.63 8.66 -6.71
N ILE A 85 -11.38 8.36 -6.39
CA ILE A 85 -10.87 8.31 -5.03
C ILE A 85 -10.00 9.53 -4.78
N VAL A 86 -10.12 10.12 -3.60
CA VAL A 86 -9.42 11.35 -3.23
C VAL A 86 -8.76 11.16 -1.87
N ILE A 87 -7.43 11.25 -1.86
CA ILE A 87 -6.69 11.30 -0.60
C ILE A 87 -6.92 12.68 0.03
N THR A 88 -7.69 12.71 1.11
CA THR A 88 -8.00 13.93 1.88
C THR A 88 -6.85 14.33 2.80
N LYS A 89 -6.12 13.33 3.31
CA LYS A 89 -4.95 13.49 4.17
C LYS A 89 -3.83 12.57 3.67
N PRO A 90 -2.77 13.13 3.07
CA PRO A 90 -1.60 12.35 2.69
C PRO A 90 -0.86 11.80 3.90
N SER A 91 -0.37 10.57 3.78
CA SER A 91 0.50 9.96 4.79
C SER A 91 1.77 10.80 5.01
N PRO A 92 2.21 11.01 6.27
CA PRO A 92 3.48 11.67 6.55
C PRO A 92 4.71 10.82 6.18
N VAL A 93 4.50 9.53 5.88
CA VAL A 93 5.54 8.56 5.53
C VAL A 93 5.14 7.75 4.30
N PHE A 94 6.11 7.43 3.45
CA PHE A 94 5.96 6.61 2.25
C PHE A 94 5.00 7.15 1.17
N TYR A 95 4.48 8.36 1.32
CA TYR A 95 3.46 8.90 0.42
C TYR A 95 3.95 9.00 -1.02
N ASP A 96 5.02 9.77 -1.25
CA ASP A 96 5.57 9.97 -2.60
C ASP A 96 6.35 8.75 -3.14
N GLU A 97 6.69 7.79 -2.28
CA GLU A 97 7.60 6.69 -2.60
C GLU A 97 6.88 5.38 -2.92
N ILE A 98 5.80 5.09 -2.18
CA ILE A 98 5.03 3.86 -2.28
C ILE A 98 3.57 4.17 -2.61
N ILE A 99 2.91 5.01 -1.79
CA ILE A 99 1.45 5.19 -1.86
C ILE A 99 1.05 5.79 -3.22
N VAL A 100 1.65 6.91 -3.64
CA VAL A 100 1.32 7.54 -4.93
C VAL A 100 1.53 6.59 -6.10
N LYS A 101 2.61 5.80 -6.08
CA LYS A 101 2.88 4.80 -7.12
C LYS A 101 1.85 3.67 -7.14
N CYS A 102 1.39 3.22 -5.97
CA CYS A 102 0.32 2.23 -5.87
C CYS A 102 -1.00 2.77 -6.45
N LEU A 103 -1.23 4.08 -6.35
CA LEU A 103 -2.45 4.75 -6.79
C LEU A 103 -2.40 5.25 -8.24
N GLU A 104 -1.39 4.84 -9.02
CA GLU A 104 -1.30 5.18 -10.43
C GLU A 104 -2.53 4.72 -11.21
N THR A 105 -2.98 5.60 -12.12
CA THR A 105 -4.16 5.32 -12.95
C THR A 105 -3.86 4.22 -13.97
N ASP A 106 -2.67 4.23 -14.57
CA ASP A 106 -2.19 3.11 -15.38
C ASP A 106 -1.66 2.00 -14.45
N SER A 107 -2.36 0.85 -14.43
CA SER A 107 -2.01 -0.28 -13.57
C SER A 107 -0.60 -0.83 -13.84
N LYS A 108 -0.05 -0.59 -15.04
CA LYS A 108 1.33 -0.99 -15.40
C LYS A 108 2.41 -0.14 -14.72
N GLN A 109 2.07 1.08 -14.28
CA GLN A 109 2.99 1.96 -13.55
C GLN A 109 3.00 1.67 -12.05
N ARG A 110 2.05 0.87 -11.56
CA ARG A 110 2.02 0.46 -10.16
C ARG A 110 3.18 -0.51 -9.87
N PRO A 111 3.81 -0.43 -8.69
CA PRO A 111 4.86 -1.35 -8.31
C PRO A 111 4.31 -2.79 -8.17
N THR A 112 5.21 -3.74 -8.09
CA THR A 112 4.94 -5.11 -7.65
C THR A 112 4.99 -5.19 -6.13
N ALA A 113 4.38 -6.24 -5.55
CA ALA A 113 4.49 -6.49 -4.12
C ALA A 113 5.94 -6.65 -3.67
N ILE A 114 6.80 -7.23 -4.51
CA ILE A 114 8.24 -7.41 -4.25
C ILE A 114 8.95 -6.06 -4.14
N GLU A 115 8.69 -5.12 -5.06
CA GLU A 115 9.29 -3.78 -5.01
C GLU A 115 8.87 -3.01 -3.74
N ILE A 116 7.60 -3.16 -3.33
CA ILE A 116 7.10 -2.57 -2.07
C ILE A 116 7.79 -3.21 -0.87
N GLU A 117 7.77 -4.54 -0.76
CA GLU A 117 8.38 -5.30 0.34
C GLU A 117 9.83 -4.91 0.51
N LYS A 118 10.60 -4.89 -0.58
CA LYS A 118 12.03 -4.59 -0.56
C LYS A 118 12.31 -3.14 -0.18
N THR A 119 11.46 -2.21 -0.61
CA THR A 119 11.55 -0.82 -0.14
C THR A 119 11.35 -0.76 1.37
N LEU A 120 10.37 -1.48 1.92
CA LEU A 120 10.09 -1.50 3.36
C LEU A 120 11.19 -2.23 4.16
N GLU A 121 11.75 -3.32 3.64
CA GLU A 121 12.90 -4.02 4.22
C GLU A 121 14.10 -3.07 4.38
N LEU A 122 14.41 -2.24 3.38
CA LEU A 122 15.50 -1.26 3.49
C LEU A 122 15.29 -0.27 4.64
N TYR A 123 14.05 0.17 4.88
CA TYR A 123 13.74 1.00 6.04
C TYR A 123 13.85 0.23 7.36
N GLU A 124 13.40 -1.03 7.38
CA GLU A 124 13.50 -1.92 8.54
C GLU A 124 14.96 -2.12 8.94
N GLU A 125 15.80 -2.52 7.99
CA GLU A 125 17.21 -2.76 8.18
C GLU A 125 17.92 -1.49 8.67
N ALA A 126 17.68 -0.36 8.00
CA ALA A 126 18.28 0.92 8.36
C ALA A 126 17.79 1.46 9.72
N PHE A 127 16.61 1.06 10.19
CA PHE A 127 16.07 1.46 11.49
C PHE A 127 16.34 0.44 12.60
N SER A 128 16.77 -0.77 12.27
CA SER A 128 16.87 -1.92 13.17
C SER A 128 17.66 -1.61 14.45
N GLU A 129 18.86 -1.05 14.33
CA GLU A 129 19.70 -0.68 15.48
C GLU A 129 18.99 0.30 16.42
N THR A 130 18.28 1.29 15.87
CA THR A 130 17.51 2.25 16.66
C THR A 130 16.32 1.57 17.32
N ARG A 131 15.57 0.76 16.57
CA ARG A 131 14.37 0.04 17.01
C ARG A 131 14.66 -0.89 18.19
N PHE A 132 15.78 -1.61 18.16
CA PHE A 132 16.18 -2.55 19.20
C PHE A 132 16.99 -1.92 20.34
N SER A 133 17.33 -0.63 20.25
CA SER A 133 18.04 0.05 21.33
C SER A 133 17.19 0.17 22.61
N ASP A 134 17.83 -0.04 23.77
CA ASP A 134 17.22 0.13 25.09
C ASP A 134 16.57 1.51 25.29
N SER A 135 17.18 2.55 24.70
CA SER A 135 16.68 3.91 24.78
C SER A 135 15.36 4.06 24.03
N TYR A 136 15.22 3.43 22.85
CA TYR A 136 14.01 3.48 22.03
C TYR A 136 12.88 2.60 22.59
N THR A 137 13.18 1.37 23.01
CA THR A 137 12.16 0.41 23.47
C THR A 137 11.36 0.95 24.67
N ARG A 138 12.01 1.72 25.55
CA ARG A 138 11.43 2.36 26.74
C ARG A 138 10.66 3.65 26.46
N LEU A 139 10.65 4.16 25.23
CA LEU A 139 9.90 5.36 24.86
C LEU A 139 8.38 5.09 24.82
N SER A 140 7.61 6.10 25.20
CA SER A 140 6.18 6.16 24.88
C SER A 140 5.95 6.15 23.36
N ILE A 141 4.80 5.63 22.90
CA ILE A 141 4.43 5.57 21.48
C ILE A 141 4.65 6.91 20.76
N LYS A 142 4.13 8.03 21.30
CA LYS A 142 4.33 9.39 20.72
C LYS A 142 5.80 9.78 20.50
N LYS A 143 6.70 9.31 21.37
CA LYS A 143 8.14 9.58 21.25
C LYS A 143 8.79 8.64 20.23
N LYS A 144 8.34 7.37 20.17
CA LYS A 144 8.75 6.42 19.12
C LYS A 144 8.38 6.95 17.73
N ASP A 145 7.16 7.46 17.57
CA ASP A 145 6.70 8.07 16.32
C ASP A 145 7.57 9.25 15.91
N LYS A 146 7.91 10.13 16.88
CA LYS A 146 8.79 11.27 16.62
C LYS A 146 10.17 10.83 16.13
N VAL A 147 10.79 9.86 16.81
CA VAL A 147 12.09 9.31 16.43
C VAL A 147 12.04 8.68 15.04
N PHE A 148 10.99 7.89 14.75
CA PHE A 148 10.81 7.28 13.44
C PHE A 148 10.62 8.32 12.33
N LEU A 149 9.80 9.35 12.56
CA LEU A 149 9.61 10.43 11.59
C LEU A 149 10.89 11.22 11.30
N GLU A 150 11.73 11.45 12.31
CA GLU A 150 13.05 12.08 12.14
C GLU A 150 13.99 11.18 11.32
N PHE A 151 14.04 9.88 11.66
CA PHE A 151 14.77 8.88 10.88
C PHE A 151 14.29 8.82 9.42
N TYR A 152 12.99 8.72 9.19
CA TYR A 152 12.40 8.61 7.86
C TYR A 152 12.74 9.84 7.01
N ARG A 153 12.55 11.06 7.55
CA ARG A 153 12.89 12.31 6.83
C ARG A 153 14.35 12.40 6.44
N LYS A 154 15.25 11.92 7.31
CA LYS A 154 16.70 11.92 7.05
C LYS A 154 17.08 10.91 5.96
N ASN A 155 16.44 9.74 5.93
CA ASN A 155 16.88 8.62 5.10
C ASN A 155 16.08 8.43 3.80
N LYS A 156 14.88 9.02 3.66
CA LYS A 156 14.00 8.78 2.50
C LYS A 156 14.68 8.97 1.15
N HIS A 157 15.39 10.08 0.97
CA HIS A 157 16.05 10.39 -0.30
C HIS A 157 17.17 9.39 -0.64
N HIS A 158 17.86 8.85 0.37
CA HIS A 158 18.90 7.85 0.18
C HIS A 158 18.30 6.50 -0.22
N ILE A 159 17.25 6.07 0.47
CA ILE A 159 16.57 4.79 0.18
C ILE A 159 15.88 4.86 -1.19
N GLN A 160 15.15 5.94 -1.50
CA GLN A 160 14.51 6.12 -2.80
C GLN A 160 15.51 6.08 -3.96
N ARG A 161 16.67 6.72 -3.78
CA ARG A 161 17.75 6.68 -4.77
C ARG A 161 18.28 5.26 -4.95
N PHE A 162 18.54 4.54 -3.85
CA PHE A 162 18.98 3.15 -3.91
C PHE A 162 17.97 2.25 -4.63
N VAL A 163 16.68 2.34 -4.29
CA VAL A 163 15.63 1.57 -4.97
C VAL A 163 15.58 1.91 -6.46
N THR A 164 15.67 3.18 -6.83
CA THR A 164 15.59 3.57 -8.25
C THR A 164 16.82 3.10 -9.06
N GLU A 165 18.02 3.17 -8.47
CA GLU A 165 19.26 2.82 -9.16
C GLU A 165 19.48 1.30 -9.29
N TYR A 166 19.07 0.52 -8.28
CA TYR A 166 19.44 -0.89 -8.19
C TYR A 166 18.28 -1.88 -8.40
N PHE A 167 17.02 -1.43 -8.25
CA PHE A 167 15.88 -2.34 -8.10
C PHE A 167 15.16 -2.80 -9.37
N PRO A 168 15.60 -2.45 -10.60
CA PRO A 168 15.40 -3.35 -11.74
C PRO A 168 16.64 -4.20 -12.06
N GLN A 169 17.85 -3.68 -11.81
CA GLN A 169 19.10 -4.28 -12.30
C GLN A 169 19.48 -5.56 -11.54
N GLN A 170 19.12 -5.68 -10.26
CA GLN A 170 19.46 -6.83 -9.43
C GLN A 170 18.51 -8.04 -9.62
N PHE A 171 17.34 -7.84 -10.23
CA PHE A 171 16.29 -8.87 -10.41
C PHE A 171 16.16 -9.38 -11.85
N ILE A 172 16.88 -8.79 -12.81
CA ILE A 172 17.05 -9.34 -14.17
C ILE A 172 18.25 -10.32 -14.19
N LYS A 173 18.33 -11.22 -13.21
CA LYS A 173 19.32 -12.32 -13.21
C LYS A 173 18.63 -13.65 -13.42
#